data_AF-A0A061HTI4-F1
#
_entry.id   AF-A0A061HTI4-F1
#
_cell.length_a   1.000
_cell.length_b   1.000
_cell.length_c   1.000
_cell.angle_alpha   90.00
_cell.angle_beta   90.00
_cell.angle_gamma   90.00
#
_symmetry.space_group_name_H-M   'P 1'
#
loop_
_entity.id
_entity.type
_entity.pdbx_description
1 polymer ?
#
loop_
_entity_poly.entity_id
_entity_poly.type
_entity_poly.pdbx_seq_one_letter_code
_entity_poly.pdbx_strand_id
1 'polypeptide(L)'
;MLSSLGPKEAKKAFLDFYHSFLEKTAVLRVPVPPHVAFELDRTRPDLISEDVQRRFMQEVVQSQQAAVSRQLEDFRSKRLMGMTPWEQELSLLEPWIGKDRGNYEARERHVAERLLSHLEEMQHTISTDEEKSAAVVTAISLYMRHLGVRTKSGDKKSGRNFFRKKVMGNRRSDEPTKTKKGFSSILDPARWNRGEPPAPDFRHLKVEVDGNGLV
;
A
#
# COMPACT_ATOMS: atom_id res chain seq x y z
N MET A 1 14.91 -7.77 2.84
CA MET A 1 13.92 -6.80 3.37
C MET A 1 12.84 -7.47 4.22
N LEU A 2 11.89 -8.25 3.69
CA LEU A 2 10.80 -8.81 4.53
C LEU A 2 11.25 -9.94 5.48
N SER A 3 12.26 -10.72 5.08
CA SER A 3 12.80 -11.83 5.88
C SER A 3 13.63 -11.39 7.09
N SER A 4 14.04 -10.12 7.15
CA SER A 4 14.90 -9.54 8.20
C SER A 4 14.12 -8.69 9.22
N LEU A 5 12.78 -8.64 9.13
CA LEU A 5 11.92 -7.85 10.01
C LEU A 5 11.39 -8.70 11.19
N GLY A 6 11.11 -8.06 12.32
CA GLY A 6 10.40 -8.70 13.42
C GLY A 6 8.94 -9.06 13.07
N PRO A 7 8.24 -9.92 13.83
CA PRO A 7 6.95 -10.49 13.42
C PRO A 7 5.85 -9.44 13.14
N LYS A 8 5.70 -8.43 14.01
CA LYS A 8 4.73 -7.33 13.83
C LYS A 8 5.02 -6.50 12.57
N GLU A 9 6.30 -6.34 12.28
CA GLU A 9 6.81 -5.55 11.18
C GLU A 9 6.72 -6.29 9.84
N ALA A 10 6.98 -7.60 9.86
CA ALA A 10 6.84 -8.50 8.74
C ALA A 10 5.38 -8.60 8.29
N LYS A 11 4.43 -8.73 9.23
CA LYS A 11 2.99 -8.77 8.90
C LYS A 11 2.54 -7.53 8.11
N LYS A 12 2.97 -6.35 8.55
CA LYS A 12 2.67 -5.10 7.85
C LYS A 12 3.35 -5.02 6.48
N ALA A 13 4.63 -5.39 6.42
CA ALA A 13 5.37 -5.40 5.16
C ALA A 13 4.76 -6.37 4.14
N PHE A 14 4.22 -7.50 4.59
CA PHE A 14 3.50 -8.45 3.74
C PHE A 14 2.23 -7.86 3.14
N LEU A 15 1.45 -7.10 3.93
CA LEU A 15 0.26 -6.40 3.43
C LEU A 15 0.63 -5.34 2.38
N ASP A 16 1.66 -4.54 2.66
CA ASP A 16 2.17 -3.55 1.71
C ASP A 16 2.64 -4.23 0.41
N PHE A 17 3.32 -5.38 0.53
CA PHE A 17 3.73 -6.22 -0.61
C PHE A 17 2.53 -6.78 -1.40
N TYR A 18 1.52 -7.30 -0.71
CA TYR A 18 0.30 -7.82 -1.34
C TYR A 18 -0.39 -6.74 -2.18
N HIS A 19 -0.67 -5.57 -1.59
CA HIS A 19 -1.35 -4.47 -2.29
C HIS A 19 -0.52 -3.87 -3.43
N SER A 20 0.81 -3.93 -3.33
CA SER A 20 1.70 -3.37 -4.35
C SER A 20 1.92 -4.30 -5.55
N PHE A 21 1.91 -5.62 -5.35
CA PHE A 21 2.38 -6.58 -6.36
C PHE A 21 1.45 -7.77 -6.64
N LEU A 22 0.58 -8.16 -5.69
CA LEU A 22 -0.22 -9.38 -5.83
C LEU A 22 -1.70 -9.09 -6.11
N GLU A 23 -2.22 -8.00 -5.56
CA GLU A 23 -3.61 -7.60 -5.71
C GLU A 23 -3.97 -7.40 -7.19
N LYS A 24 -5.20 -7.79 -7.57
CA LYS A 24 -5.66 -7.78 -8.97
C LYS A 24 -5.60 -6.38 -9.60
N THR A 25 -5.82 -5.35 -8.79
CA THR A 25 -5.79 -3.93 -9.18
C THR A 25 -4.44 -3.26 -8.90
N ALA A 26 -3.42 -4.01 -8.49
CA ALA A 26 -2.11 -3.45 -8.20
C ALA A 26 -1.45 -2.88 -9.46
N VAL A 27 -0.91 -1.66 -9.35
CA VAL A 27 -0.26 -0.95 -10.47
C VAL A 27 1.01 -1.68 -10.93
N LEU A 28 1.73 -2.33 -10.00
CA LEU A 28 2.94 -3.11 -10.28
C LEU A 28 2.66 -4.62 -10.18
N ARG A 29 1.46 -5.06 -10.55
CA ARG A 29 1.07 -6.46 -10.44
C ARG A 29 2.05 -7.38 -11.18
N VAL A 30 2.53 -8.41 -10.49
CA VAL A 30 3.40 -9.45 -11.06
C VAL A 30 2.60 -10.73 -11.40
N PRO A 31 3.12 -11.61 -12.28
CA PRO A 31 2.55 -12.93 -12.49
C PRO A 31 2.58 -13.78 -11.21
N VAL A 32 1.42 -13.95 -10.57
CA VAL A 32 1.26 -14.75 -9.35
C VAL A 32 0.96 -16.21 -9.71
N PRO A 33 1.61 -17.20 -9.07
CA PRO A 33 1.26 -18.61 -9.24
C PRO A 33 -0.24 -18.87 -8.97
N PRO A 34 -0.92 -19.73 -9.77
CA PRO A 34 -2.37 -19.90 -9.68
C PRO A 34 -2.88 -20.32 -8.29
N HIS A 35 -2.14 -21.19 -7.59
CA HIS A 35 -2.53 -21.66 -6.25
C HIS A 35 -2.38 -20.56 -5.20
N VAL A 36 -1.32 -19.75 -5.25
CA VAL A 36 -1.17 -18.56 -4.39
C VAL A 36 -2.31 -17.56 -4.63
N ALA A 37 -2.62 -17.28 -5.89
CA ALA A 37 -3.72 -16.39 -6.24
C ALA A 37 -5.07 -16.93 -5.73
N PHE A 38 -5.30 -18.24 -5.87
CA PHE A 38 -6.51 -18.91 -5.40
C PHE A 38 -6.69 -18.80 -3.88
N GLU A 39 -5.62 -18.97 -3.10
CA GLU A 39 -5.68 -18.84 -1.64
C GLU A 39 -5.88 -17.39 -1.20
N LEU A 40 -5.22 -16.43 -1.84
CA LEU A 40 -5.35 -14.99 -1.57
C LEU A 40 -6.76 -14.46 -1.90
N ASP A 41 -7.43 -15.03 -2.90
CA ASP A 41 -8.82 -14.68 -3.25
C ASP A 41 -9.83 -15.17 -2.19
N ARG A 42 -9.49 -16.20 -1.42
CA ARG A 42 -10.37 -16.82 -0.41
C ARG A 42 -10.07 -16.38 1.02
N THR A 43 -8.84 -15.96 1.28
CA THR A 43 -8.37 -15.62 2.63
C THR A 43 -7.86 -14.19 2.66
N ARG A 44 -8.39 -13.38 3.57
CA ARG A 44 -7.87 -12.01 3.76
C ARG A 44 -6.38 -12.08 4.13
N PRO A 45 -5.51 -11.29 3.48
CA PRO A 45 -4.06 -11.27 3.76
C PRO A 45 -3.69 -11.09 5.24
N ASP A 46 -4.51 -10.34 6.01
CA ASP A 46 -4.33 -10.11 7.44
C ASP A 46 -4.51 -11.35 8.33
N LEU A 47 -5.24 -12.36 7.83
CA LEU A 47 -5.56 -13.59 8.55
C LEU A 47 -4.59 -14.74 8.24
N ILE A 48 -3.70 -14.54 7.26
CA ILE A 48 -2.73 -15.55 6.84
C ILE A 48 -1.64 -15.67 7.91
N SER A 49 -1.29 -16.91 8.28
CA SER A 49 -0.20 -17.18 9.22
C SER A 49 1.16 -16.81 8.64
N GLU A 50 2.12 -16.47 9.50
CA GLU A 50 3.45 -16.04 9.07
C GLU A 50 4.17 -17.09 8.21
N ASP A 51 4.00 -18.38 8.53
CA ASP A 51 4.58 -19.47 7.75
C ASP A 51 4.01 -19.53 6.32
N VAL A 52 2.70 -19.32 6.16
CA VAL A 52 2.05 -19.31 4.85
C VAL A 52 2.44 -18.05 4.08
N GLN A 53 2.52 -16.89 4.73
CA GLN A 53 3.03 -15.66 4.12
C GLN A 53 4.44 -15.86 3.56
N ARG A 54 5.33 -16.52 4.32
CA ARG A 54 6.70 -16.83 3.88
C ARG A 54 6.71 -17.76 2.67
N ARG A 55 5.88 -18.80 2.65
CA ARG A 55 5.74 -19.71 1.49
C ARG A 55 5.26 -18.98 0.24
N PHE A 56 4.20 -18.18 0.34
CA PHE A 56 3.68 -17.40 -0.77
C PHE A 56 4.73 -16.45 -1.35
N MET A 57 5.49 -15.75 -0.48
CA MET A 57 6.58 -14.90 -0.94
C MET A 57 7.65 -15.70 -1.69
N GLN A 58 8.05 -16.86 -1.19
CA GLN A 58 9.05 -17.71 -1.85
C GLN A 58 8.58 -18.16 -3.23
N GLU A 59 7.33 -18.59 -3.35
CA GLU A 59 6.76 -19.07 -4.61
C GLU A 59 6.60 -17.94 -5.63
N VAL A 60 6.17 -16.75 -5.20
CA VAL A 60 6.12 -15.56 -6.07
C VAL A 60 7.54 -15.17 -6.51
N VAL A 61 8.51 -15.14 -5.59
CA VAL A 61 9.91 -14.84 -5.95
C VAL A 61 10.46 -15.87 -6.93
N GLN A 62 10.13 -17.15 -6.76
CA GLN A 62 10.51 -18.22 -7.66
C GLN A 62 9.90 -18.01 -9.06
N SER A 63 8.63 -17.63 -9.15
CA SER A 63 7.97 -17.38 -10.45
C SER A 63 8.57 -16.21 -11.22
N GLN A 64 9.17 -15.23 -10.53
CA GLN A 64 9.83 -14.10 -11.18
C GLN A 64 11.26 -14.39 -11.66
N GLN A 65 11.91 -15.46 -11.20
CA GLN A 65 13.35 -15.70 -11.47
C GLN A 65 13.69 -15.72 -12.96
N ALA A 66 12.84 -16.35 -13.78
CA ALA A 66 13.09 -16.44 -15.23
C ALA A 66 13.06 -15.07 -15.91
N ALA A 67 12.10 -14.21 -15.53
CA ALA A 67 11.99 -12.86 -16.08
C ALA A 67 13.18 -11.99 -15.66
N VAL A 68 13.55 -12.03 -14.37
CA VAL A 68 14.69 -11.29 -13.83
C VAL A 68 16.00 -11.76 -14.47
N SER A 69 16.20 -13.07 -14.64
CA SER A 69 17.41 -13.62 -15.27
C SER A 69 17.59 -13.12 -16.70
N ARG A 70 16.50 -13.11 -17.49
CA ARG A 70 16.52 -12.56 -18.87
C ARG A 70 16.83 -11.07 -18.88
N GLN A 71 16.28 -10.28 -17.95
CA GLN A 71 16.59 -8.85 -17.83
C GLN A 71 18.06 -8.62 -17.48
N LEU A 72 18.65 -9.45 -16.60
CA LEU A 72 20.07 -9.39 -16.26
C LEU A 72 20.97 -9.79 -17.43
N GLU A 73 20.56 -10.76 -18.25
CA GLU A 73 21.26 -11.13 -19.49
C GLU A 73 21.24 -10.01 -20.53
N ASP A 74 20.09 -9.38 -20.74
CA ASP A 74 19.94 -8.21 -21.62
C ASP A 74 20.80 -7.05 -21.13
N PHE A 75 20.79 -6.76 -19.82
CA PHE A 75 21.63 -5.73 -19.22
C PHE A 75 23.12 -5.99 -19.46
N ARG A 76 23.61 -7.23 -19.23
CA ARG A 76 25.02 -7.58 -19.49
C ARG A 76 25.39 -7.42 -20.96
N SER A 77 24.50 -7.81 -21.87
CA SER A 77 24.72 -7.69 -23.31
C SER A 77 24.81 -6.23 -23.74
N LYS A 78 23.90 -5.37 -23.24
CA LYS A 78 23.94 -3.92 -23.47
C LYS A 78 25.17 -3.25 -22.86
N ARG A 79 25.62 -3.72 -21.69
CA ARG A 79 26.82 -3.21 -21.03
C ARG A 79 28.07 -3.43 -21.87
N LEU A 80 28.23 -4.60 -22.48
CA LEU A 80 29.34 -4.89 -23.39
C LEU A 80 29.35 -3.97 -24.63
N MET A 81 28.19 -3.47 -25.03
CA MET A 81 28.05 -2.50 -26.13
C MET A 81 28.13 -1.03 -25.68
N GLY A 82 28.35 -0.77 -24.38
CA GLY A 82 28.36 0.59 -23.83
C GLY A 82 26.97 1.27 -23.84
N MET A 83 25.89 0.49 -23.84
CA MET A 83 24.50 0.97 -23.93
C MET A 83 23.75 0.97 -22.60
N THR A 84 24.48 0.94 -21.48
CA THR A 84 23.93 1.02 -20.13
C THR A 84 24.19 2.41 -19.53
N PRO A 85 23.21 2.98 -18.80
CA PRO A 85 23.43 4.26 -18.13
C PRO A 85 24.41 4.11 -16.96
N TRP A 86 25.01 5.22 -16.54
CA TRP A 86 25.81 5.31 -15.30
C TRP A 86 27.13 4.55 -15.25
N GLU A 87 27.64 4.04 -16.39
CA GLU A 87 28.93 3.35 -16.43
C GLU A 87 30.08 4.24 -15.93
N GLN A 88 30.03 5.55 -16.20
CA GLN A 88 31.05 6.49 -15.71
C GLN A 88 31.05 6.55 -14.18
N GLU A 89 29.89 6.72 -13.55
CA GLU A 89 29.75 6.75 -12.09
C GLU A 89 30.18 5.42 -11.45
N LEU A 90 29.85 4.28 -12.08
CA LEU A 90 30.26 2.96 -11.61
C LEU A 90 31.77 2.75 -11.72
N SER A 91 32.42 3.22 -12.79
CA SER A 91 33.87 3.11 -12.96
C SER A 91 34.67 3.82 -11.85
N LEU A 92 34.10 4.87 -11.24
CA LEU A 92 34.72 5.58 -10.12
C LEU A 92 34.78 4.75 -8.82
N LEU A 93 33.98 3.68 -8.72
CA LEU A 93 33.99 2.75 -7.58
C LEU A 93 35.06 1.66 -7.72
N GLU A 94 35.47 1.29 -8.95
CA GLU A 94 36.43 0.21 -9.20
C GLU A 94 37.76 0.35 -8.43
N PRO A 95 38.38 1.55 -8.31
CA PRO A 95 39.63 1.72 -7.57
C PRO A 95 39.52 1.48 -6.06
N TRP A 96 38.30 1.33 -5.53
CA TRP A 96 38.01 1.17 -4.11
C TRP A 96 37.64 -0.28 -3.75
N ILE A 97 37.44 -1.15 -4.75
CA ILE A 97 37.18 -2.57 -4.54
C ILE A 97 38.37 -3.21 -3.82
N GLY A 98 38.11 -3.97 -2.75
CA GLY A 98 39.13 -4.72 -2.00
C GLY A 98 40.02 -3.89 -1.08
N LYS A 99 39.77 -2.58 -0.93
CA LYS A 99 40.47 -1.72 0.06
C LYS A 99 39.80 -1.84 1.44
N ASP A 100 39.19 -0.76 1.91
CA ASP A 100 38.40 -0.75 3.13
C ASP A 100 36.93 -0.96 2.79
N ARG A 101 36.34 -2.02 3.36
CA ARG A 101 34.94 -2.39 3.13
C ARG A 101 33.99 -1.30 3.60
N GLY A 102 34.25 -0.67 4.75
CA GLY A 102 33.38 0.38 5.29
C GLY A 102 33.31 1.60 4.39
N ASN A 103 34.48 2.09 3.96
CA ASN A 103 34.62 3.21 3.02
C ASN A 103 34.06 2.88 1.63
N TYR A 104 34.26 1.65 1.14
CA TYR A 104 33.68 1.20 -0.14
C TYR A 104 32.14 1.23 -0.09
N GLU A 105 31.53 0.62 0.93
CA GLU A 105 30.07 0.63 1.08
C GLU A 105 29.52 2.07 1.26
N ALA A 106 30.26 2.96 1.95
CA ALA A 106 29.86 4.36 2.08
C ALA A 106 29.85 5.09 0.72
N ARG A 107 30.84 4.82 -0.14
CA ARG A 107 30.89 5.36 -1.51
C ARG A 107 29.78 4.80 -2.37
N GLU A 108 29.50 3.50 -2.29
CA GLU A 108 28.38 2.87 -3.00
C GLU A 108 27.05 3.53 -2.63
N ARG A 109 26.81 3.76 -1.33
CA ARG A 109 25.60 4.47 -0.87
C ARG A 109 25.53 5.88 -1.44
N HIS A 110 26.64 6.63 -1.42
CA HIS A 110 26.66 8.01 -1.95
C HIS A 110 26.41 8.08 -3.46
N VAL A 111 26.99 7.15 -4.24
CA VAL A 111 26.70 7.04 -5.67
C VAL A 111 25.22 6.69 -5.87
N ALA A 112 24.69 5.72 -5.13
CA ALA A 112 23.28 5.34 -5.20
C ALA A 112 22.33 6.49 -4.86
N GLU A 113 22.66 7.36 -3.89
CA GLU A 113 21.85 8.55 -3.55
C GLU A 113 21.73 9.52 -4.74
N ARG A 114 22.84 9.75 -5.44
CA ARG A 114 22.87 10.62 -6.63
C ARG A 114 22.08 9.99 -7.78
N LEU A 115 22.29 8.70 -8.06
CA LEU A 115 21.58 7.99 -9.13
C LEU A 115 20.09 7.90 -8.87
N LEU A 116 19.68 7.67 -7.61
CA LEU A 116 18.28 7.65 -7.22
C LEU A 116 17.63 9.03 -7.39
N SER A 117 18.33 10.11 -7.02
CA SER A 117 17.83 11.48 -7.23
C SER A 117 17.62 11.77 -8.73
N HIS A 118 18.53 11.33 -9.58
CA HIS A 118 18.39 11.49 -11.03
C HIS A 118 17.24 10.63 -11.60
N LEU A 119 17.02 9.43 -11.06
CA LEU A 119 15.90 8.58 -11.45
C LEU A 119 14.54 9.22 -11.08
N GLU A 120 14.46 9.88 -9.92
CA GLU A 120 13.28 10.65 -9.50
C GLU A 120 12.99 11.82 -10.48
N GLU A 121 14.01 12.52 -10.94
CA GLU A 121 13.88 13.61 -11.93
C GLU A 121 13.44 13.09 -13.31
N MET A 122 13.95 11.92 -13.70
CA MET A 122 13.61 11.24 -14.96
C MET A 122 12.34 10.39 -14.88
N GLN A 123 11.54 10.47 -13.80
CA GLN A 123 10.40 9.58 -13.57
C GLN A 123 9.46 9.48 -14.78
N HIS A 124 9.23 10.58 -15.49
CA HIS A 124 8.37 10.66 -16.68
C HIS A 124 8.83 9.76 -17.85
N THR A 125 10.09 9.33 -17.87
CA THR A 125 10.63 8.43 -18.90
C THR A 125 10.37 6.96 -18.62
N ILE A 126 9.96 6.60 -17.39
CA ILE A 126 9.75 5.22 -16.96
C ILE A 126 8.46 4.63 -17.56
N SER A 127 7.40 5.44 -17.67
CA SER A 127 6.08 5.03 -18.15
C SER A 127 5.27 6.26 -18.54
N THR A 128 4.41 6.14 -19.56
CA THR A 128 3.41 7.16 -19.91
C THR A 128 2.32 7.29 -18.85
N ASP A 129 2.07 6.22 -18.10
CA ASP A 129 1.22 6.22 -16.91
C ASP A 129 1.99 6.79 -15.71
N GLU A 130 1.57 7.97 -15.25
CA GLU A 130 2.14 8.68 -14.10
C GLU A 130 2.02 7.87 -12.80
N GLU A 131 0.90 7.18 -12.56
CA GLU A 131 0.69 6.37 -11.35
C GLU A 131 1.65 5.18 -11.34
N LYS A 132 1.87 4.56 -12.50
CA LYS A 132 2.86 3.49 -12.65
C LYS A 132 4.29 3.96 -12.45
N SER A 133 4.68 5.08 -13.07
CA SER A 133 6.03 5.65 -12.90
C SER A 133 6.31 6.00 -11.42
N ALA A 134 5.34 6.61 -10.73
CA ALA A 134 5.43 6.95 -9.32
C ALA A 134 5.54 5.71 -8.43
N ALA A 135 4.76 4.65 -8.72
CA ALA A 135 4.84 3.39 -8.00
C ALA A 135 6.21 2.72 -8.15
N VAL A 136 6.80 2.72 -9.36
CA VAL A 136 8.15 2.18 -9.59
C VAL A 136 9.20 2.93 -8.78
N VAL A 137 9.23 4.26 -8.87
CA VAL A 137 10.18 5.10 -8.12
C VAL A 137 10.03 4.88 -6.62
N THR A 138 8.78 4.82 -6.12
CA THR A 138 8.51 4.55 -4.70
C THR A 138 9.04 3.18 -4.26
N ALA A 139 8.84 2.14 -5.07
CA ALA A 139 9.33 0.80 -4.77
C ALA A 139 10.87 0.74 -4.72
N ILE A 140 11.55 1.39 -5.68
CA ILE A 140 13.01 1.51 -5.71
C ILE A 140 13.50 2.26 -4.47
N SER A 141 12.93 3.44 -4.18
CA SER A 141 13.31 4.27 -3.03
C SER A 141 13.12 3.53 -1.70
N LEU A 142 12.07 2.71 -1.57
CA LEU A 142 11.85 1.86 -0.39
C LEU A 142 12.97 0.84 -0.20
N TYR A 143 13.36 0.16 -1.27
CA TYR A 143 14.45 -0.82 -1.23
C TYR A 143 15.81 -0.15 -0.96
N MET A 144 16.09 0.98 -1.60
CA MET A 144 17.31 1.76 -1.39
C MET A 144 17.45 2.23 0.07
N ARG A 145 16.35 2.68 0.69
CA ARG A 145 16.34 3.03 2.12
C ARG A 145 16.71 1.85 3.02
N HIS A 146 16.27 0.64 2.68
CA HIS A 146 16.64 -0.57 3.42
C HIS A 146 18.14 -0.89 3.33
N LEU A 147 18.80 -0.48 2.23
CA LEU A 147 20.26 -0.59 2.05
C LEU A 147 21.05 0.56 2.70
N GLY A 148 20.37 1.54 3.30
CA GLY A 148 20.99 2.70 3.95
C GLY A 148 21.23 3.90 3.02
N VAL A 149 20.69 3.89 1.81
CA VAL A 149 20.73 5.04 0.88
C VAL A 149 19.73 6.10 1.35
N ARG A 150 20.17 7.36 1.50
CA ARG A 150 19.29 8.44 1.95
C ARG A 150 18.43 8.93 0.79
N THR A 151 17.14 9.19 1.07
CA THR A 151 16.19 9.75 0.08
C THR A 151 15.78 11.14 0.53
N LYS A 152 15.58 12.10 -0.40
CA LYS A 152 15.18 13.50 -0.07
C LYS A 152 13.88 13.58 0.76
N SER A 153 13.05 12.54 0.71
CA SER A 153 11.84 12.35 1.52
C SER A 153 12.05 11.83 2.95
N GLY A 154 13.30 11.59 3.39
CA GLY A 154 13.62 10.76 4.56
C GLY A 154 14.09 11.47 5.83
N ASP A 155 14.45 12.76 5.80
CA ASP A 155 15.04 13.45 6.97
C ASP A 155 14.01 14.20 7.85
N LYS A 156 12.82 13.64 7.97
CA LYS A 156 11.91 13.94 9.06
C LYS A 156 11.42 12.60 9.57
N LYS A 157 11.60 12.30 10.86
CA LYS A 157 10.96 11.18 11.58
C LYS A 157 9.51 11.04 11.11
N SER A 158 9.24 10.19 10.13
CA SER A 158 7.91 10.01 9.55
C SER A 158 7.68 8.53 9.36
N GLY A 159 6.83 7.98 10.23
CA GLY A 159 6.51 6.57 10.28
C GLY A 159 6.00 6.06 8.95
N ARG A 160 6.81 5.24 8.28
CA ARG A 160 6.51 3.88 7.82
C ARG A 160 5.05 3.54 7.42
N ASN A 161 4.26 4.45 6.83
CA ASN A 161 2.86 4.24 6.41
C ASN A 161 2.59 4.88 5.03
N PHE A 162 3.53 4.77 4.09
CA PHE A 162 3.49 5.52 2.83
C PHE A 162 2.62 4.88 1.73
N PHE A 163 2.05 3.70 1.92
CA PHE A 163 1.17 3.05 0.93
C PHE A 163 -0.32 3.41 1.04
N ARG A 164 -0.72 4.31 1.96
CA ARG A 164 -2.11 4.78 2.01
C ARG A 164 -2.26 6.10 1.24
N LYS A 165 -2.87 6.00 0.06
CA LYS A 165 -3.44 7.12 -0.71
C LYS A 165 -4.35 7.95 0.21
N LYS A 166 -3.88 9.12 0.62
CA LYS A 166 -4.75 10.16 1.19
C LYS A 166 -5.55 10.70 0.00
N VAL A 167 -6.81 10.28 -0.11
CA VAL A 167 -7.77 10.94 -1.00
C VAL A 167 -7.79 12.41 -0.57
N MET A 168 -7.19 13.25 -1.41
CA MET A 168 -7.20 14.69 -1.26
C MET A 168 -8.64 15.13 -1.52
N GLY A 169 -9.42 15.26 -0.45
CA GLY A 169 -10.74 15.87 -0.53
C GLY A 169 -10.59 17.27 -1.07
N ASN A 170 -11.20 17.52 -2.23
CA ASN A 170 -11.42 18.83 -2.82
C ASN A 170 -11.79 19.86 -1.74
N ARG A 171 -11.06 20.98 -1.72
CA ARG A 171 -11.61 22.33 -1.48
C ARG A 171 -10.47 23.34 -1.50
N ARG A 172 -10.27 23.96 -2.66
CA ARG A 172 -9.87 25.36 -2.75
C ARG A 172 -10.70 25.99 -3.86
N SER A 173 -11.64 26.83 -3.46
CA SER A 173 -12.28 27.83 -4.29
C SER A 173 -12.10 29.16 -3.55
N ASP A 174 -11.63 30.14 -4.32
CA ASP A 174 -11.30 31.53 -3.99
C ASP A 174 -12.31 32.30 -3.11
N GLU A 175 -11.79 33.30 -2.39
CA GLU A 175 -12.44 34.34 -1.56
C GLU A 175 -13.23 35.39 -2.44
N PRO A 176 -13.92 36.47 -1.95
CA PRO A 176 -14.01 37.05 -0.59
C PRO A 176 -15.35 37.70 -0.09
N THR A 177 -15.35 38.03 1.21
CA THR A 177 -15.95 39.20 1.93
C THR A 177 -17.47 39.47 2.15
N LYS A 178 -17.81 39.57 3.47
CA LYS A 178 -18.80 40.45 4.18
C LYS A 178 -20.31 40.10 3.98
N THR A 179 -21.24 40.13 4.95
CA THR A 179 -21.51 40.94 6.17
C THR A 179 -22.40 40.21 7.21
N LYS A 180 -22.44 40.75 8.43
CA LYS A 180 -23.22 40.37 9.64
C LYS A 180 -24.76 40.53 9.52
N LYS A 181 -25.47 39.69 10.31
CA LYS A 181 -26.73 39.87 11.12
C LYS A 181 -27.60 38.60 10.95
N GLY A 182 -28.17 37.94 11.94
CA GLY A 182 -28.27 38.15 13.38
C GLY A 182 -29.08 36.99 14.01
N PHE A 183 -28.70 36.66 15.25
CA PHE A 183 -29.45 36.10 16.38
C PHE A 183 -30.29 34.80 16.31
N SER A 184 -29.97 33.98 17.33
CA SER A 184 -30.84 33.16 18.20
C SER A 184 -31.50 31.90 17.66
N SER A 185 -30.98 30.74 18.06
CA SER A 185 -31.65 29.88 19.06
C SER A 185 -30.77 28.66 19.37
N ILE A 186 -30.17 28.71 20.56
CA ILE A 186 -29.51 27.61 21.25
C ILE A 186 -30.59 26.95 22.13
N LEU A 187 -30.66 25.61 22.08
CA LEU A 187 -31.38 24.71 23.00
C LEU A 187 -32.93 24.69 22.92
N ASP A 188 -33.49 23.58 22.43
CA ASP A 188 -34.32 22.69 23.29
C ASP A 188 -34.68 21.36 22.58
N PRO A 189 -34.15 20.20 23.03
CA PRO A 189 -34.61 18.87 22.63
C PRO A 189 -35.71 18.38 23.58
N ALA A 190 -36.89 18.99 23.56
CA ALA A 190 -38.03 18.55 24.37
C ALA A 190 -39.37 18.78 23.64
N ARG A 191 -39.70 17.93 22.66
CA ARG A 191 -41.03 17.96 22.02
C ARG A 191 -41.72 16.61 21.84
N TRP A 192 -41.42 15.62 22.69
CA TRP A 192 -42.23 14.39 22.75
C TRP A 192 -42.38 13.85 24.19
N ASN A 193 -43.01 14.64 25.07
CA ASN A 193 -43.64 14.14 26.31
C ASN A 193 -45.10 13.77 25.97
N ARG A 194 -45.54 12.52 26.16
CA ARG A 194 -46.06 11.90 27.39
C ARG A 194 -47.48 12.38 27.74
N GLY A 195 -48.42 11.42 27.79
CA GLY A 195 -49.75 11.57 28.41
C GLY A 195 -50.57 10.27 28.33
N GLU A 196 -50.41 9.39 29.31
CA GLU A 196 -51.35 8.32 29.75
C GLU A 196 -52.17 8.87 30.96
N PRO A 197 -53.14 8.20 31.64
CA PRO A 197 -53.82 6.87 31.51
C PRO A 197 -55.39 7.02 31.74
N PRO A 198 -56.24 6.07 32.24
CA PRO A 198 -56.05 4.67 32.70
C PRO A 198 -57.07 3.59 32.22
N ALA A 199 -56.71 2.34 32.50
CA ALA A 199 -57.46 1.09 32.25
C ALA A 199 -58.69 0.91 33.17
N PRO A 200 -59.58 -0.08 32.90
CA PRO A 200 -59.37 -1.40 33.53
C PRO A 200 -59.65 -2.63 32.64
N ASP A 201 -59.02 -3.74 33.05
CA ASP A 201 -59.18 -5.14 32.61
C ASP A 201 -60.64 -5.63 32.58
N PHE A 202 -60.98 -6.48 31.60
CA PHE A 202 -61.73 -7.71 31.87
C PHE A 202 -61.41 -8.82 30.85
N ARG A 203 -61.34 -10.03 31.42
CA ARG A 203 -60.90 -11.32 30.88
C ARG A 203 -61.84 -11.89 29.81
N HIS A 204 -61.29 -12.78 28.97
CA HIS A 204 -61.88 -13.98 28.37
C HIS A 204 -63.33 -13.91 27.85
N LEU A 205 -63.53 -14.15 26.54
CA LEU A 205 -64.37 -15.26 26.09
C LEU A 205 -64.08 -15.63 24.63
N LYS A 206 -63.73 -16.91 24.44
CA LYS A 206 -63.68 -17.59 23.15
C LYS A 206 -65.13 -17.84 22.72
N VAL A 207 -65.47 -17.36 21.53
CA VAL A 207 -66.79 -17.51 20.90
C VAL A 207 -67.12 -18.99 20.71
N GLU A 208 -68.29 -19.40 21.18
CA GLU A 208 -68.99 -20.62 20.80
C GLU A 208 -70.42 -20.25 20.37
N VAL A 209 -71.11 -21.20 19.72
CA VAL A 209 -72.50 -21.21 19.20
C VAL A 209 -72.62 -20.73 17.75
N ASP A 210 -73.25 -21.44 16.82
CA ASP A 210 -73.62 -22.85 16.60
C ASP A 210 -74.31 -22.87 15.22
N GLY A 211 -74.32 -24.01 14.53
CA GLY A 211 -74.97 -24.09 13.23
C GLY A 211 -74.99 -25.48 12.61
N ASN A 212 -75.71 -26.39 13.26
CA ASN A 212 -76.50 -27.51 12.71
C ASN A 212 -76.12 -28.13 11.35
N GLY A 213 -75.91 -29.46 11.35
CA GLY A 213 -75.98 -30.26 10.13
C GLY A 213 -75.76 -31.77 10.36
N LEU A 214 -76.81 -32.44 10.84
CA LEU A 214 -77.00 -33.89 10.96
C LEU A 214 -76.52 -34.69 9.73
N VAL A 215 -75.73 -35.75 9.92
CA VAL A 215 -76.07 -37.18 9.66
C VAL A 215 -75.08 -38.11 10.34
#